data_AF-A0A399P3R6-F1
#
_entry.id   AF-A0A399P3R6-F1
#
_cell.length_a   1.000
_cell.length_b   1.000
_cell.length_c   1.000
_cell.angle_alpha   90.00
_cell.angle_beta   90.00
_cell.angle_gamma   90.00
#
_symmetry.space_group_name_H-M   'P 1'
#
loop_
_entity.id
_entity.type
_entity.pdbx_description
1 polymer ?
#
loop_
_entity_poly.entity_id
_entity_poly.type
_entity_poly.pdbx_seq_one_letter_code
_entity_poly.pdbx_strand_id
1 'polypeptide(L)'
;MPSSRPLTFTSQAAPLRSRSRLAVDATVLVAVAVVFWILIVLSHGVGAPFDRASAPSSVSTDPAQLPYFAARSLLRMFAALAVSVAFTFAYATLAARSRRAERILLPVLDVLQSVPVLAFLSVTVTMWLALFPGSQLGVECASVFAIFTSQAWNLTFAFYQSLVTQPAELDEAARLLRLTRWQRFWKLDVPHGMIPLVWNGMMSFGGGWFFLVASEAISVNGDVYALPGIGSYVAAASRAGEIGHLLLAVGVMVAMVVGVNLLFWRPLTAWAERFRTGDTSAAEVQTSVVLGVLRRSAIPGLALRALRPVARGLDAAMRPFG
;
A
#
# COMPACT_ATOMS: atom_id res chain seq x y z
N MET A 1 -6.05 -58.83 36.91
CA MET A 1 -7.05 -58.19 36.03
C MET A 1 -7.66 -57.01 36.77
N PRO A 2 -7.35 -55.76 36.39
CA PRO A 2 -8.12 -54.60 36.81
C PRO A 2 -9.10 -54.19 35.70
N SER A 3 -10.37 -54.05 36.06
CA SER A 3 -11.52 -53.72 35.21
C SER A 3 -11.42 -52.31 34.61
N SER A 4 -11.55 -52.21 33.30
CA SER A 4 -11.76 -50.95 32.57
C SER A 4 -13.20 -50.47 32.73
N ARG A 5 -13.40 -49.34 33.44
CA ARG A 5 -14.65 -48.57 33.33
C ARG A 5 -14.54 -47.64 32.11
N PRO A 6 -15.51 -47.61 31.19
CA PRO A 6 -15.50 -46.64 30.10
C PRO A 6 -15.87 -45.25 30.64
N LEU A 7 -15.02 -44.26 30.37
CA LEU A 7 -15.33 -42.85 30.58
C LEU A 7 -16.35 -42.43 29.52
N THR A 8 -17.61 -42.25 29.93
CA THR A 8 -18.64 -41.58 29.15
C THR A 8 -18.22 -40.13 28.89
N PHE A 9 -17.77 -39.84 27.66
CA PHE A 9 -17.61 -38.47 27.19
C PHE A 9 -19.00 -37.88 26.94
N THR A 10 -19.50 -37.09 27.89
CA THR A 10 -20.66 -36.21 27.68
C THR A 10 -20.30 -35.13 26.66
N SER A 11 -20.79 -35.28 25.43
CA SER A 11 -20.74 -34.27 24.37
C SER A 11 -21.79 -33.17 24.62
N GLN A 12 -21.60 -32.38 25.67
CA GLN A 12 -22.38 -31.15 25.86
C GLN A 12 -21.46 -29.96 26.14
N ALA A 13 -20.85 -29.46 25.08
CA ALA A 13 -20.36 -28.10 25.00
C ALA A 13 -20.55 -27.61 23.57
N ALA A 14 -21.78 -27.25 23.22
CA ALA A 14 -21.98 -26.26 22.16
C ALA A 14 -21.20 -25.02 22.60
N PRO A 15 -20.13 -24.63 21.91
CA PRO A 15 -19.28 -23.58 22.44
C PRO A 15 -20.11 -22.31 22.42
N LEU A 16 -20.21 -21.66 23.58
CA LEU A 16 -20.43 -20.23 23.70
C LEU A 16 -19.43 -19.56 22.73
N ARG A 17 -19.83 -19.37 21.47
CA ARG A 17 -19.11 -18.57 20.46
C ARG A 17 -19.09 -17.17 21.05
N SER A 18 -17.99 -16.86 21.74
CA SER A 18 -17.99 -15.82 22.78
C SER A 18 -18.38 -14.48 22.18
N ARG A 19 -19.24 -13.74 22.88
CA ARG A 19 -19.67 -12.37 22.51
C ARG A 19 -18.48 -11.46 22.15
N SER A 20 -17.30 -11.72 22.71
CA SER A 20 -16.04 -11.04 22.38
C SER A 20 -15.60 -11.23 20.92
N ARG A 21 -15.77 -12.42 20.32
CA ARG A 21 -15.44 -12.64 18.89
C ARG A 21 -16.41 -11.93 17.96
N LEU A 22 -17.71 -11.93 18.30
CA LEU A 22 -18.74 -11.20 17.54
C LEU A 22 -18.52 -9.69 17.58
N ALA A 23 -18.15 -9.12 18.73
CA ALA A 23 -17.83 -7.71 18.85
C ALA A 23 -16.59 -7.35 18.01
N VAL A 24 -15.54 -8.18 18.05
CA VAL A 24 -14.32 -7.99 17.25
C VAL A 24 -14.61 -8.11 15.75
N ASP A 25 -15.43 -9.08 15.34
CA ASP A 25 -15.86 -9.24 13.94
C ASP A 25 -16.69 -8.04 13.48
N ALA A 26 -17.62 -7.55 14.30
CA ALA A 26 -18.39 -6.35 14.00
C ALA A 26 -17.49 -5.12 13.85
N THR A 27 -16.49 -4.94 14.72
CA THR A 27 -15.51 -3.84 14.60
C THR A 27 -14.72 -3.92 13.29
N VAL A 28 -14.25 -5.10 12.91
CA VAL A 28 -13.51 -5.28 11.64
C VAL A 28 -14.43 -5.06 10.44
N LEU A 29 -15.67 -5.54 10.48
CA LEU A 29 -16.64 -5.34 9.40
C LEU A 29 -17.02 -3.86 9.23
N VAL A 30 -17.25 -3.15 10.33
CA VAL A 30 -17.49 -1.70 10.31
C VAL A 30 -16.28 -0.96 9.78
N ALA A 31 -15.06 -1.31 10.21
CA ALA A 31 -13.83 -0.70 9.68
C ALA A 31 -13.69 -0.91 8.17
N VAL A 32 -13.97 -2.11 7.66
CA VAL A 32 -13.97 -2.41 6.22
C VAL A 32 -15.05 -1.59 5.50
N ALA A 33 -16.28 -1.54 6.02
CA ALA A 33 -17.37 -0.77 5.44
C ALA A 33 -17.05 0.75 5.41
N VAL A 34 -16.43 1.28 6.46
CA VAL A 34 -15.96 2.67 6.52
C VAL A 34 -14.88 2.92 5.48
N VAL A 35 -13.91 2.01 5.30
CA VAL A 35 -12.90 2.13 4.23
C VAL A 35 -13.57 2.15 2.86
N PHE A 36 -14.49 1.23 2.56
CA PHE A 36 -15.22 1.23 1.29
C PHE A 36 -16.05 2.49 1.08
N TRP A 37 -16.73 2.97 2.13
CA TRP A 37 -17.49 4.22 2.07
C TRP A 37 -16.57 5.42 1.79
N ILE A 38 -15.43 5.51 2.47
CA ILE A 38 -14.40 6.52 2.22
C ILE A 38 -13.92 6.44 0.77
N LEU A 39 -13.64 5.23 0.24
CA LEU A 39 -13.24 5.06 -1.16
C LEU A 39 -14.30 5.55 -2.14
N ILE A 40 -15.58 5.27 -1.88
CA ILE A 40 -16.69 5.74 -2.72
C ILE A 40 -16.78 7.27 -2.67
N VAL A 41 -16.84 7.86 -1.47
CA VAL A 41 -16.90 9.32 -1.27
C VAL A 41 -15.72 10.02 -1.93
N LEU A 42 -14.52 9.47 -1.78
CA LEU A 42 -13.31 10.03 -2.39
C LEU A 42 -13.20 9.73 -3.89
N SER A 43 -13.95 8.78 -4.45
CA SER A 43 -14.00 8.54 -5.89
C SER A 43 -14.97 9.47 -6.63
N HIS A 44 -15.88 10.13 -5.90
CA HIS A 44 -16.77 11.14 -6.48
C HIS A 44 -15.94 12.28 -7.10
N GLY A 45 -16.33 12.68 -8.32
CA GLY A 45 -15.66 13.72 -9.09
C GLY A 45 -14.49 13.24 -9.95
N VAL A 46 -13.98 12.02 -9.77
CA VAL A 46 -12.86 11.51 -10.58
C VAL A 46 -13.23 11.42 -12.07
N GLY A 47 -14.45 10.96 -12.38
CA GLY A 47 -14.99 10.92 -13.74
C GLY A 47 -15.72 12.19 -14.18
N ALA A 48 -15.65 13.29 -13.41
CA ALA A 48 -16.34 14.52 -13.77
C ALA A 48 -15.74 15.13 -15.06
N PRO A 49 -16.57 15.80 -15.89
CA PRO A 49 -16.08 16.55 -17.03
C PRO A 49 -15.04 17.58 -16.57
N PHE A 50 -13.87 17.55 -17.19
CA PHE A 50 -12.75 18.43 -16.89
C PHE A 50 -12.41 19.22 -18.15
N ASP A 51 -12.70 20.52 -18.14
CA ASP A 51 -12.22 21.44 -19.15
C ASP A 51 -10.91 22.07 -18.65
N ARG A 52 -9.86 21.99 -19.47
CA ARG A 52 -8.53 22.54 -19.17
C ARG A 52 -8.60 24.07 -19.03
N ALA A 53 -9.48 24.73 -19.78
CA ALA A 53 -9.63 26.18 -19.76
C ALA A 53 -10.34 26.70 -18.50
N SER A 54 -11.16 25.87 -17.84
CA SER A 54 -11.91 26.24 -16.63
C SER A 54 -11.43 25.48 -15.38
N ALA A 55 -10.29 24.80 -15.46
CA ALA A 55 -9.76 24.03 -14.34
C ALA A 55 -9.43 24.96 -13.16
N PRO A 56 -9.83 24.63 -11.92
CA PRO A 56 -9.50 25.46 -10.77
C PRO A 56 -7.98 25.57 -10.59
N SER A 57 -7.47 26.81 -10.54
CA SER A 57 -6.07 27.12 -10.25
C SER A 57 -5.76 27.21 -8.74
N SER A 58 -6.80 27.07 -7.92
CA SER A 58 -6.72 27.04 -6.46
C SER A 58 -7.90 26.27 -5.85
N VAL A 59 -7.74 25.85 -4.60
CA VAL A 59 -8.79 25.23 -3.78
C VAL A 59 -9.23 26.18 -2.67
N SER A 60 -10.43 25.98 -2.14
CA SER A 60 -10.92 26.72 -0.96
C SER A 60 -9.97 26.56 0.23
N THR A 61 -9.71 27.65 0.96
CA THR A 61 -8.95 27.66 2.22
C THR A 61 -9.87 27.50 3.45
N ASP A 62 -11.15 27.15 3.26
CA ASP A 62 -12.07 26.88 4.36
C ASP A 62 -11.59 25.69 5.22
N PRO A 63 -11.36 25.88 6.54
CA PRO A 63 -10.98 24.82 7.46
C PRO A 63 -11.89 23.59 7.45
N ALA A 64 -13.18 23.75 7.13
CA ALA A 64 -14.13 22.64 7.09
C ALA A 64 -13.82 21.62 5.99
N GLN A 65 -13.09 22.03 4.94
CA GLN A 65 -12.73 21.18 3.81
C GLN A 65 -11.44 20.38 4.05
N LEU A 66 -10.64 20.73 5.06
CA LEU A 66 -9.36 20.07 5.34
C LEU A 66 -9.45 18.57 5.60
N PRO A 67 -10.43 18.04 6.36
CA PRO A 67 -10.56 16.60 6.51
C PRO A 67 -10.78 15.88 5.17
N TYR A 68 -11.56 16.48 4.27
CA TYR A 68 -11.79 15.94 2.93
C TYR A 68 -10.51 15.98 2.07
N PHE A 69 -9.80 17.11 2.10
CA PHE A 69 -8.52 17.25 1.40
C PHE A 69 -7.45 16.29 1.91
N ALA A 70 -7.31 16.14 3.23
CA ALA A 70 -6.41 15.16 3.82
C ALA A 70 -6.75 13.72 3.39
N ALA A 71 -8.04 13.38 3.37
CA ALA A 71 -8.49 12.06 2.93
C ALA A 71 -8.21 11.80 1.44
N ARG A 72 -8.39 12.79 0.55
CA ARG A 72 -8.01 12.69 -0.87
C ARG A 72 -6.51 12.48 -1.04
N SER A 73 -5.69 13.23 -0.30
CA SER A 73 -4.24 13.09 -0.31
C SER A 73 -3.80 11.70 0.15
N LEU A 74 -4.37 11.18 1.25
CA LEU A 74 -4.10 9.81 1.70
C LEU A 74 -4.48 8.76 0.67
N LEU A 75 -5.64 8.92 0.03
CA LEU A 75 -6.07 7.98 -1.00
C LEU A 75 -5.05 7.91 -2.14
N ARG A 76 -4.56 9.05 -2.63
CA ARG A 76 -3.50 9.07 -3.66
C ARG A 76 -2.23 8.38 -3.19
N MET A 77 -1.81 8.62 -1.94
CA MET A 77 -0.62 7.97 -1.39
C MET A 77 -0.76 6.46 -1.25
N PHE A 78 -1.93 5.95 -0.82
CA PHE A 78 -2.19 4.52 -0.74
C PHE A 78 -2.40 3.87 -2.10
N ALA A 79 -3.02 4.58 -3.05
CA ALA A 79 -3.14 4.11 -4.43
C ALA A 79 -1.76 3.99 -5.08
N ALA A 80 -0.91 5.01 -4.92
CA ALA A 80 0.49 4.98 -5.37
C ALA A 80 1.25 3.83 -4.71
N LEU A 81 1.11 3.63 -3.40
CA LEU A 81 1.78 2.54 -2.68
C LEU A 81 1.35 1.15 -3.21
N ALA A 82 0.07 0.95 -3.49
CA ALA A 82 -0.44 -0.29 -4.06
C ALA A 82 0.16 -0.56 -5.45
N VAL A 83 0.23 0.47 -6.29
CA VAL A 83 0.87 0.38 -7.61
C VAL A 83 2.38 0.14 -7.47
N SER A 84 3.05 0.80 -6.52
CA SER A 84 4.48 0.60 -6.23
C SER A 84 4.78 -0.82 -5.78
N VAL A 85 3.97 -1.40 -4.88
CA VAL A 85 4.14 -2.80 -4.45
C VAL A 85 3.91 -3.77 -5.61
N ALA A 86 2.87 -3.55 -6.42
CA ALA A 86 2.59 -4.39 -7.59
C ALA A 86 3.75 -4.33 -8.61
N PHE A 87 4.23 -3.11 -8.90
CA PHE A 87 5.40 -2.89 -9.73
C PHE A 87 6.63 -3.59 -9.16
N THR A 88 6.92 -3.41 -7.87
CA THR A 88 8.05 -4.05 -7.19
C THR A 88 7.97 -5.57 -7.31
N PHE A 89 6.82 -6.18 -7.05
CA PHE A 89 6.63 -7.62 -7.16
C PHE A 89 6.88 -8.14 -8.56
N ALA A 90 6.41 -7.45 -9.60
CA ALA A 90 6.68 -7.86 -10.97
C ALA A 90 8.15 -7.61 -11.38
N TYR A 91 8.63 -6.38 -11.16
CA TYR A 91 9.91 -5.89 -11.67
C TYR A 91 11.09 -6.55 -10.96
N ALA A 92 11.10 -6.57 -9.63
CA ALA A 92 12.20 -7.15 -8.87
C ALA A 92 12.25 -8.67 -9.01
N THR A 93 11.11 -9.36 -9.08
CA THR A 93 11.08 -10.82 -9.31
C THR A 93 11.61 -11.16 -10.69
N LEU A 94 11.24 -10.38 -11.72
CA LEU A 94 11.76 -10.58 -13.06
C LEU A 94 13.28 -10.35 -13.12
N ALA A 95 13.76 -9.27 -12.49
CA ALA A 95 15.18 -8.98 -12.39
C ALA A 95 15.93 -10.08 -11.62
N ALA A 96 15.43 -10.52 -10.46
CA ALA A 96 16.11 -11.50 -9.61
C ALA A 96 16.11 -12.94 -10.20
N ARG A 97 15.13 -13.29 -11.04
CA ARG A 97 14.98 -14.64 -11.57
C ARG A 97 15.52 -14.81 -13.00
N SER A 98 15.98 -13.75 -13.64
CA SER A 98 16.53 -13.80 -15.01
C SER A 98 17.78 -12.93 -15.15
N ARG A 99 18.92 -13.58 -15.42
CA ARG A 99 20.21 -12.87 -15.66
C ARG A 99 20.15 -11.86 -16.80
N ARG A 100 19.30 -12.10 -17.81
CA ARG A 100 19.11 -11.14 -18.92
C ARG A 100 18.30 -9.94 -18.48
N ALA A 101 17.24 -10.18 -17.69
CA ALA A 101 16.42 -9.11 -17.16
C ALA A 101 17.21 -8.28 -16.15
N GLU A 102 17.96 -8.91 -15.24
CA GLU A 102 18.84 -8.25 -14.28
C GLU A 102 19.75 -7.21 -14.94
N ARG A 103 20.47 -7.60 -16.01
CA ARG A 103 21.41 -6.74 -16.74
C ARG A 103 20.77 -5.53 -17.43
N ILE A 104 19.45 -5.53 -17.65
CA ILE A 104 18.74 -4.45 -18.33
C ILE A 104 17.91 -3.65 -17.31
N LEU A 105 17.14 -4.34 -16.49
CA LEU A 105 16.21 -3.76 -15.54
C LEU A 105 16.93 -2.99 -14.43
N LEU A 106 18.01 -3.52 -13.83
CA LEU A 106 18.69 -2.78 -12.77
C LEU A 106 19.32 -1.47 -13.27
N PRO A 107 20.08 -1.43 -14.39
CA PRO A 107 20.57 -0.17 -14.91
C PRO A 107 19.46 0.81 -15.32
N VAL A 108 18.36 0.31 -15.88
CA VAL A 108 17.19 1.16 -16.19
C VAL A 108 16.60 1.76 -14.91
N LEU A 109 16.45 0.96 -13.86
CA LEU A 109 15.95 1.41 -12.57
C LEU A 109 16.90 2.44 -11.93
N ASP A 110 18.22 2.22 -12.02
CA ASP A 110 19.26 3.14 -11.54
C ASP A 110 19.25 4.48 -12.25
N VAL A 111 19.09 4.49 -13.58
CA VAL A 111 18.97 5.73 -14.35
C VAL A 111 17.67 6.44 -14.00
N LEU A 112 16.54 5.73 -13.95
CA LEU A 112 15.24 6.33 -13.66
C LEU A 112 15.17 6.93 -12.25
N GLN A 113 15.78 6.30 -11.24
CA GLN A 113 15.78 6.85 -9.89
C GLN A 113 16.60 8.14 -9.74
N SER A 114 17.57 8.37 -10.63
CA SER A 114 18.38 9.60 -10.62
C SER A 114 17.63 10.82 -11.17
N VAL A 115 16.55 10.58 -11.93
CA VAL A 115 15.74 11.65 -12.51
C VAL A 115 14.80 12.23 -11.44
N PRO A 116 14.80 13.56 -11.23
CA PRO A 116 13.89 14.19 -10.28
C PRO A 116 12.42 13.90 -10.62
N VAL A 117 11.61 13.55 -9.61
CA VAL A 117 10.17 13.29 -9.78
C VAL A 117 9.44 14.45 -10.46
N LEU A 118 9.82 15.69 -10.17
CA LEU A 118 9.25 16.88 -10.81
C LEU A 118 9.50 16.91 -12.32
N ALA A 119 10.66 16.42 -12.79
CA ALA A 119 10.94 16.32 -14.21
C ALA A 119 10.04 15.27 -14.89
N PHE A 120 9.80 14.13 -14.22
CA PHE A 120 8.81 13.15 -14.68
C PHE A 120 7.42 13.77 -14.75
N LEU A 121 7.00 14.52 -13.72
CA LEU A 121 5.69 15.15 -13.66
C LEU A 121 5.46 16.09 -14.84
N SER A 122 6.39 16.99 -15.15
CA SER A 122 6.27 17.93 -16.28
C SER A 122 6.06 17.25 -17.63
N VAL A 123 6.73 16.11 -17.85
CA VAL A 123 6.59 15.34 -19.11
C VAL A 123 5.32 14.48 -19.11
N THR A 124 5.02 13.82 -17.99
CA THR A 124 3.96 12.81 -17.93
C THR A 124 2.57 13.39 -17.72
N VAL A 125 2.43 14.60 -17.16
CA VAL A 125 1.11 15.27 -17.04
C VAL A 125 0.47 15.41 -18.41
N THR A 126 1.21 15.88 -19.42
CA THR A 126 0.70 16.01 -20.79
C THR A 126 0.27 14.67 -21.38
N MET A 127 1.05 13.60 -21.12
CA MET A 127 0.71 12.24 -21.53
C MET A 127 -0.61 11.77 -20.90
N TRP A 128 -0.77 11.92 -19.58
CA TRP A 128 -1.98 11.50 -18.87
C TRP A 128 -3.21 12.31 -19.28
N LEU A 129 -3.04 13.62 -19.47
CA LEU A 129 -4.09 14.49 -19.98
C LEU A 129 -4.52 14.14 -21.42
N ALA A 130 -3.62 13.61 -22.24
CA ALA A 130 -3.93 13.13 -23.58
C ALA A 130 -4.61 11.75 -23.58
N LEU A 131 -4.26 10.88 -22.62
CA LEU A 131 -4.89 9.56 -22.45
C LEU A 131 -6.33 9.65 -21.91
N PHE A 132 -6.60 10.65 -21.06
CA PHE A 132 -7.92 10.89 -20.48
C PHE A 132 -8.44 12.30 -20.84
N PRO A 133 -8.75 12.56 -22.12
CA PRO A 133 -9.23 13.86 -22.54
C PRO A 133 -10.57 14.17 -21.89
N GLY A 134 -10.74 15.40 -21.38
CA GLY A 134 -12.01 15.86 -20.82
C GLY A 134 -12.37 15.27 -19.45
N SER A 135 -11.45 14.58 -18.75
CA SER A 135 -11.70 14.00 -17.44
C SER A 135 -10.62 14.37 -16.42
N GLN A 136 -11.05 14.60 -15.16
CA GLN A 136 -10.13 14.87 -14.05
C GLN A 136 -9.21 13.67 -13.76
N LEU A 137 -9.56 12.48 -14.25
CA LEU A 137 -8.73 11.27 -14.23
C LEU A 137 -7.30 11.51 -14.73
N GLY A 138 -7.10 12.32 -15.77
CA GLY A 138 -5.75 12.58 -16.29
C GLY A 138 -4.84 13.23 -15.26
N VAL A 139 -5.33 14.23 -14.54
CA VAL A 139 -4.56 14.94 -13.51
C VAL A 139 -4.37 14.04 -12.27
N GLU A 140 -5.39 13.27 -11.90
CA GLU A 140 -5.31 12.29 -10.81
C GLU A 140 -4.26 11.20 -11.08
N CYS A 141 -4.25 10.63 -12.29
CA CYS A 141 -3.25 9.66 -12.71
C CYS A 141 -1.85 10.25 -12.73
N ALA A 142 -1.69 11.51 -13.17
CA ALA A 142 -0.41 12.19 -13.13
C ALA A 142 0.10 12.38 -11.69
N SER A 143 -0.78 12.77 -10.76
CA SER A 143 -0.42 12.91 -9.35
C SER A 143 -0.04 11.57 -8.72
N VAL A 144 -0.85 10.53 -8.91
CA VAL A 144 -0.55 9.17 -8.42
C VAL A 144 0.75 8.65 -9.02
N PHE A 145 1.01 8.90 -10.32
CA PHE A 145 2.25 8.52 -10.98
C PHE A 145 3.47 9.21 -10.35
N ALA A 146 3.37 10.50 -10.03
CA ALA A 146 4.45 11.22 -9.39
C ALA A 146 4.75 10.72 -7.98
N ILE A 147 3.73 10.37 -7.20
CA ILE A 147 3.92 9.75 -5.88
C ILE A 147 4.51 8.34 -6.06
N PHE A 148 4.01 7.58 -7.02
CA PHE A 148 4.49 6.23 -7.33
C PHE A 148 5.99 6.22 -7.63
N THR A 149 6.50 7.15 -8.45
CA THR A 149 7.94 7.18 -8.78
C THR A 149 8.78 7.42 -7.53
N SER A 150 8.36 8.29 -6.63
CA SER A 150 9.06 8.50 -5.36
C SER A 150 9.10 7.27 -4.45
N GLN A 151 8.10 6.39 -4.56
CA GLN A 151 7.97 5.22 -3.70
C GLN A 151 8.65 3.98 -4.31
N ALA A 152 8.46 3.75 -5.60
CA ALA A 152 8.73 2.47 -6.26
C ALA A 152 10.21 2.05 -6.25
N TRP A 153 11.14 2.99 -6.39
CA TRP A 153 12.57 2.69 -6.54
C TRP A 153 13.11 1.90 -5.34
N ASN A 154 12.99 2.48 -4.15
CA ASN A 154 13.54 1.91 -2.93
C ASN A 154 12.85 0.59 -2.54
N LEU A 155 11.52 0.47 -2.73
CA LEU A 155 10.82 -0.81 -2.53
C LEU A 155 11.37 -1.90 -3.46
N THR A 156 11.60 -1.55 -4.72
CA THR A 156 12.04 -2.49 -5.75
C THR A 156 13.45 -3.00 -5.47
N PHE A 157 14.38 -2.13 -5.11
CA PHE A 157 15.73 -2.55 -4.71
C PHE A 157 15.72 -3.39 -3.44
N ALA A 158 14.96 -2.99 -2.41
CA ALA A 158 14.87 -3.74 -1.17
C ALA A 158 14.34 -5.16 -1.39
N PHE A 159 13.28 -5.30 -2.18
CA PHE A 159 12.71 -6.60 -2.49
C PHE A 159 13.65 -7.41 -3.40
N TYR A 160 14.23 -6.81 -4.44
CA TYR A 160 15.23 -7.46 -5.30
C TYR A 160 16.39 -8.04 -4.48
N GLN A 161 16.99 -7.22 -3.61
CA GLN A 161 18.09 -7.66 -2.76
C GLN A 161 17.65 -8.83 -1.87
N SER A 162 16.45 -8.76 -1.31
CA SER A 162 15.89 -9.84 -0.50
C SER A 162 15.68 -11.14 -1.28
N LEU A 163 15.48 -11.09 -2.60
CA LEU A 163 15.33 -12.29 -3.43
C LEU A 163 16.67 -12.92 -3.79
N VAL A 164 17.70 -12.10 -4.04
CA VAL A 164 19.03 -12.58 -4.44
C VAL A 164 19.86 -13.06 -3.25
N THR A 165 19.59 -12.56 -2.04
CA THR A 165 20.25 -13.04 -0.80
C THR A 165 19.56 -14.24 -0.15
N GLN A 166 18.57 -14.83 -0.81
CA GLN A 166 17.90 -16.03 -0.30
C GLN A 166 18.91 -17.19 -0.13
N PRO A 167 18.92 -17.88 1.03
CA PRO A 167 19.73 -19.08 1.23
C PRO A 167 19.45 -20.16 0.18
N ALA A 168 20.50 -20.83 -0.30
CA ALA A 168 20.40 -21.84 -1.34
C ALA A 168 19.57 -23.06 -0.91
N GLU A 169 19.54 -23.36 0.38
CA GLU A 169 18.78 -24.46 0.98
C GLU A 169 17.27 -24.26 0.80
N LEU A 170 16.79 -23.00 0.84
CA LEU A 170 15.38 -22.70 0.59
C LEU A 170 15.01 -22.88 -0.89
N ASP A 171 15.95 -22.58 -1.81
CA ASP A 171 15.78 -22.86 -3.23
C ASP A 171 15.74 -24.37 -3.51
N GLU A 172 16.62 -25.14 -2.89
CA GLU A 172 16.63 -26.60 -2.96
C GLU A 172 15.34 -27.21 -2.40
N ALA A 173 14.91 -26.77 -1.22
CA ALA A 173 13.66 -27.22 -0.62
C ALA A 173 12.45 -26.91 -1.53
N ALA A 174 12.40 -25.73 -2.14
CA ALA A 174 11.33 -25.36 -3.08
C ALA A 174 11.31 -26.28 -4.32
N ARG A 175 12.48 -26.66 -4.84
CA ARG A 175 12.61 -27.61 -5.96
C ARG A 175 12.22 -29.04 -5.57
N LEU A 176 12.64 -29.51 -4.39
CA LEU A 176 12.29 -30.83 -3.87
C LEU A 176 10.78 -30.97 -3.63
N LEU A 177 10.15 -29.92 -3.11
CA LEU A 177 8.70 -29.83 -2.93
C LEU A 177 7.93 -29.58 -4.22
N ARG A 178 8.63 -29.43 -5.36
CA ARG A 178 8.05 -29.14 -6.69
C ARG A 178 7.07 -27.97 -6.65
N LEU A 179 7.43 -26.91 -5.93
CA LEU A 179 6.62 -25.70 -5.87
C LEU A 179 6.59 -25.05 -7.25
N THR A 180 5.39 -24.67 -7.70
CA THR A 180 5.25 -23.83 -8.89
C THR A 180 5.85 -22.44 -8.63
N ARG A 181 6.19 -21.68 -9.67
CA ARG A 181 6.70 -20.30 -9.56
C ARG A 181 5.77 -19.41 -8.76
N TRP A 182 4.46 -19.58 -8.94
CA TRP A 182 3.45 -18.85 -8.18
C TRP A 182 3.44 -19.25 -6.70
N GLN A 183 3.52 -20.55 -6.42
CA GLN A 183 3.60 -21.05 -5.04
C GLN A 183 4.90 -20.61 -4.37
N ARG A 184 6.03 -20.69 -5.06
CA ARG A 184 7.32 -20.16 -4.60
C ARG A 184 7.21 -18.67 -4.30
N PHE A 185 6.61 -17.90 -5.20
CA PHE A 185 6.49 -16.45 -5.02
C PHE A 185 5.76 -16.11 -3.71
N TRP A 186 4.58 -16.70 -3.48
CA TRP A 186 3.78 -16.38 -2.30
C TRP A 186 4.19 -17.09 -1.00
N LYS A 187 4.81 -18.28 -1.10
CA LYS A 187 5.19 -19.08 0.08
C LYS A 187 6.63 -18.91 0.51
N LEU A 188 7.52 -18.45 -0.38
CA LEU A 188 8.93 -18.26 -0.10
C LEU A 188 9.37 -16.81 -0.35
N ASP A 189 9.17 -16.28 -1.56
CA ASP A 189 9.77 -15.01 -1.96
C ASP A 189 9.20 -13.80 -1.22
N VAL A 190 7.88 -13.66 -1.21
CA VAL A 190 7.17 -12.58 -0.49
C VAL A 190 7.41 -12.66 1.03
N PRO A 191 7.29 -13.83 1.68
CA PRO A 191 7.68 -13.99 3.08
C PRO A 191 9.12 -13.55 3.39
N HIS A 192 10.09 -14.02 2.61
CA HIS A 192 11.51 -13.71 2.84
C HIS A 192 11.80 -12.20 2.72
N GLY A 193 11.21 -11.54 1.72
CA GLY A 193 11.36 -10.10 1.52
C GLY A 193 10.44 -9.22 2.38
N MET A 194 9.60 -9.79 3.25
CA MET A 194 8.54 -9.03 3.90
C MET A 194 9.07 -7.93 4.82
N ILE A 195 10.08 -8.21 5.64
CA ILE A 195 10.62 -7.23 6.59
C ILE A 195 11.27 -6.05 5.84
N PRO A 196 12.22 -6.27 4.92
CA PRO A 196 12.78 -5.18 4.12
C PRO A 196 11.71 -4.41 3.33
N LEU A 197 10.71 -5.11 2.77
CA LEU A 197 9.63 -4.48 2.01
C LEU A 197 8.78 -3.55 2.87
N VAL A 198 8.38 -3.97 4.07
CA VAL A 198 7.57 -3.14 4.97
C VAL A 198 8.35 -1.93 5.46
N TRP A 199 9.62 -2.12 5.85
CA TRP A 199 10.47 -1.01 6.31
C TRP A 199 10.72 0.02 5.20
N ASN A 200 11.10 -0.45 4.01
CA ASN A 200 11.31 0.44 2.87
C ASN A 200 10.00 1.04 2.37
N GLY A 201 8.89 0.30 2.48
CA GLY A 201 7.52 0.80 2.32
C GLY A 201 7.25 2.04 3.17
N MET A 202 7.54 1.94 4.47
CA MET A 202 7.34 3.03 5.43
C MET A 202 8.22 4.25 5.11
N MET A 203 9.51 4.03 4.83
CA MET A 203 10.46 5.09 4.45
C MET A 203 10.04 5.79 3.14
N SER A 204 9.69 5.01 2.11
CA SER A 204 9.23 5.50 0.81
C SER A 204 7.91 6.26 0.92
N PHE A 205 6.98 5.80 1.74
CA PHE A 205 5.73 6.52 2.00
C PHE A 205 6.01 7.88 2.66
N GLY A 206 6.99 7.91 3.58
CA GLY A 206 7.55 9.15 4.13
C GLY A 206 8.07 10.10 3.05
N GLY A 207 8.90 9.59 2.13
CA GLY A 207 9.42 10.37 1.00
C GLY A 207 8.33 10.88 0.04
N GLY A 208 7.27 10.11 -0.14
CA GLY A 208 6.14 10.47 -1.01
C GLY A 208 5.39 11.75 -0.57
N TRP A 209 5.47 12.14 0.69
CA TRP A 209 4.85 13.39 1.17
C TRP A 209 5.42 14.64 0.50
N PHE A 210 6.73 14.67 0.23
CA PHE A 210 7.37 15.81 -0.45
C PHE A 210 6.82 16.02 -1.86
N PHE A 211 6.53 14.92 -2.55
CA PHE A 211 6.01 14.94 -3.90
C PHE A 211 4.49 15.09 -3.95
N LEU A 212 3.77 14.64 -2.91
CA LEU A 212 2.33 14.81 -2.80
C LEU A 212 1.94 16.29 -2.94
N VAL A 213 2.61 17.18 -2.20
CA VAL A 213 2.34 18.62 -2.22
C VAL A 213 2.51 19.20 -3.63
N ALA A 214 3.62 18.86 -4.30
CA ALA A 214 3.89 19.31 -5.66
C ALA A 214 2.94 18.69 -6.70
N SER A 215 2.50 17.45 -6.47
CA SER A 215 1.60 16.71 -7.36
C SER A 215 0.13 17.14 -7.26
N GLU A 216 -0.25 17.85 -6.19
CA GLU A 216 -1.61 18.37 -6.01
C GLU A 216 -1.74 19.83 -6.49
N ALA A 217 -0.62 20.54 -6.61
CA ALA A 217 -0.53 21.88 -7.17
C ALA A 217 0.34 21.86 -8.44
N ILE A 218 -0.14 21.14 -9.46
CA ILE A 218 0.60 20.92 -10.71
C ILE A 218 0.60 22.22 -11.52
N SER A 219 1.78 22.67 -11.95
CA SER A 219 1.93 23.78 -12.88
C SER A 219 2.67 23.31 -14.12
N VAL A 220 2.03 23.32 -15.28
CA VAL A 220 2.62 22.86 -16.55
C VAL A 220 2.25 23.85 -17.66
N ASN A 221 3.23 24.30 -18.43
CA ASN A 221 3.06 25.23 -19.56
C ASN A 221 2.35 26.57 -19.20
N GLY A 222 2.46 27.01 -17.95
CA GLY A 222 1.80 28.23 -17.46
C GLY A 222 0.39 28.01 -16.90
N ASP A 223 -0.21 26.85 -17.14
CA ASP A 223 -1.49 26.47 -16.54
C ASP A 223 -1.27 25.80 -15.18
N VAL A 224 -2.01 26.27 -14.17
CA VAL A 224 -2.00 25.71 -12.82
C VAL A 224 -3.24 24.84 -12.63
N TYR A 225 -3.02 23.56 -12.37
CA TYR A 225 -4.04 22.56 -12.09
C TYR A 225 -4.00 22.20 -10.61
N ALA A 226 -5.00 22.66 -9.85
CA ALA A 226 -5.12 22.33 -8.43
C ALA A 226 -6.08 21.15 -8.21
N LEU A 227 -5.56 20.04 -7.67
CA LEU A 227 -6.37 18.91 -7.22
C LEU A 227 -6.86 19.14 -5.80
N PRO A 228 -8.06 18.67 -5.41
CA PRO A 228 -8.51 18.71 -4.02
C PRO A 228 -7.57 17.84 -3.17
N GLY A 229 -6.85 18.46 -2.25
CA GLY A 229 -5.79 17.83 -1.48
C GLY A 229 -5.11 18.80 -0.49
N ILE A 230 -4.40 18.25 0.49
CA ILE A 230 -3.77 19.07 1.53
C ILE A 230 -2.62 19.91 0.98
N GLY A 231 -1.95 19.44 -0.07
CA GLY A 231 -0.88 20.15 -0.77
C GLY A 231 -1.39 21.40 -1.47
N SER A 232 -2.50 21.29 -2.20
CA SER A 232 -3.13 22.44 -2.86
C SER A 232 -3.72 23.42 -1.85
N TYR A 233 -4.24 22.95 -0.71
CA TYR A 233 -4.67 23.80 0.39
C TYR A 233 -3.50 24.60 0.97
N VAL A 234 -2.37 23.95 1.27
CA VAL A 234 -1.15 24.62 1.75
C VAL A 234 -0.66 25.65 0.73
N ALA A 235 -0.65 25.30 -0.55
CA ALA A 235 -0.27 26.23 -1.62
C ALA A 235 -1.24 27.42 -1.76
N ALA A 236 -2.54 27.22 -1.56
CA ALA A 236 -3.54 28.28 -1.57
C ALA A 236 -3.41 29.21 -0.35
N ALA A 237 -3.34 28.65 0.87
CA ALA A 237 -3.16 29.40 2.10
C ALA A 237 -1.84 30.19 2.11
N SER A 238 -0.76 29.59 1.59
CA SER A 238 0.53 30.27 1.44
C SER A 238 0.48 31.45 0.48
N ARG A 239 -0.27 31.34 -0.64
CA ARG A 239 -0.47 32.45 -1.58
C ARG A 239 -1.32 33.58 -0.99
N ALA A 240 -2.29 33.23 -0.16
CA ALA A 240 -3.17 34.18 0.52
C ALA A 240 -2.53 34.86 1.75
N GLY A 241 -1.35 34.40 2.19
CA GLY A 241 -0.69 34.92 3.40
C GLY A 241 -1.38 34.53 4.72
N GLU A 242 -2.24 33.50 4.68
CA GLU A 242 -3.06 33.09 5.83
C GLU A 242 -2.30 32.10 6.74
N ILE A 243 -1.45 32.63 7.60
CA ILE A 243 -0.59 31.83 8.49
C ILE A 243 -1.40 30.89 9.39
N GLY A 244 -2.58 31.32 9.86
CA GLY A 244 -3.46 30.49 10.69
C GLY A 244 -3.93 29.22 9.97
N HIS A 245 -4.37 29.35 8.71
CA HIS A 245 -4.77 28.21 7.88
C HIS A 245 -3.59 27.30 7.57
N LEU A 246 -2.40 27.86 7.33
CA LEU A 246 -1.18 27.09 7.12
C LEU A 246 -0.80 26.24 8.35
N LEU A 247 -0.81 26.82 9.55
CA LEU A 247 -0.54 26.11 10.81
C LEU A 247 -1.57 25.00 11.05
N LEU A 248 -2.84 25.26 10.75
CA LEU A 248 -3.90 24.28 10.89
C LEU A 248 -3.70 23.11 9.91
N ALA A 249 -3.31 23.37 8.65
CA ALA A 249 -2.95 22.32 7.70
C ALA A 249 -1.75 21.49 8.17
N VAL A 250 -0.72 22.12 8.74
CA VAL A 250 0.42 21.41 9.34
C VAL A 250 -0.04 20.50 10.49
N GLY A 251 -0.92 21.00 11.37
CA GLY A 251 -1.49 20.18 12.45
C GLY A 251 -2.25 18.95 11.93
N VAL A 252 -3.05 19.12 10.87
CA VAL A 252 -3.75 18.01 10.20
C VAL A 252 -2.76 17.03 9.57
N MET A 253 -1.68 17.51 8.93
CA MET A 253 -0.63 16.66 8.37
C MET A 253 0.05 15.81 9.46
N VAL A 254 0.40 16.40 10.61
CA VAL A 254 0.99 15.66 11.73
C VAL A 254 0.02 14.59 12.24
N ALA A 255 -1.24 14.95 12.48
CA ALA A 255 -2.27 14.01 12.93
C ALA A 255 -2.44 12.85 11.94
N MET A 256 -2.42 13.14 10.64
CA MET A 256 -2.51 12.17 9.58
C MET A 256 -1.31 11.22 9.54
N VAL A 257 -0.07 11.74 9.61
CA VAL A 257 1.15 10.93 9.65
C VAL A 257 1.17 10.00 10.86
N VAL A 258 0.82 10.53 12.04
CA VAL A 258 0.69 9.73 13.27
C VAL A 258 -0.41 8.67 13.12
N GLY A 259 -1.57 9.04 12.56
CA GLY A 259 -2.67 8.13 12.29
C GLY A 259 -2.27 6.97 11.38
N VAL A 260 -1.63 7.26 10.25
CA VAL A 260 -1.12 6.23 9.33
C VAL A 260 -0.07 5.35 10.01
N ASN A 261 0.84 5.94 10.79
CA ASN A 261 1.84 5.16 11.52
C ASN A 261 1.19 4.18 12.53
N LEU A 262 0.24 4.65 13.32
CA LEU A 262 -0.42 3.84 14.35
C LEU A 262 -1.37 2.78 13.75
N LEU A 263 -2.12 3.13 12.70
CA LEU A 263 -3.19 2.30 12.16
C LEU A 263 -2.73 1.37 11.02
N PHE A 264 -1.68 1.74 10.28
CA PHE A 264 -1.22 0.98 9.11
C PHE A 264 0.19 0.42 9.29
N TRP A 265 1.18 1.26 9.62
CA TRP A 265 2.58 0.82 9.67
C TRP A 265 2.89 -0.07 10.88
N ARG A 266 2.58 0.36 12.11
CA ARG A 266 2.82 -0.45 13.33
C ARG A 266 2.18 -1.85 13.31
N PRO A 267 0.92 -2.02 12.85
CA PRO A 267 0.33 -3.34 12.73
C PRO A 267 1.01 -4.20 11.65
N LEU A 268 1.42 -3.57 10.55
CA LEU A 268 2.10 -4.24 9.44
C LEU A 268 3.52 -4.68 9.82
N THR A 269 4.29 -3.85 10.53
CA THR A 269 5.62 -4.20 11.05
C THR A 269 5.51 -5.35 12.05
N ALA A 270 4.63 -5.24 13.04
CA ALA A 270 4.38 -6.31 14.02
C ALA A 270 3.93 -7.63 13.37
N TRP A 271 3.25 -7.57 12.23
CA TRP A 271 2.88 -8.75 11.46
C TRP A 271 4.05 -9.31 10.66
N ALA A 272 4.89 -8.46 10.05
CA ALA A 272 6.05 -8.85 9.28
C ALA A 272 7.08 -9.63 10.10
N GLU A 273 7.16 -9.35 11.41
CA GLU A 273 8.07 -10.04 12.33
C GLU A 273 7.92 -11.57 12.36
N ARG A 274 6.75 -12.11 11.97
CA ARG A 274 6.55 -13.56 11.87
C ARG A 274 7.39 -14.24 10.79
N PHE A 275 7.92 -13.46 9.85
CA PHE A 275 8.73 -13.94 8.73
C PHE A 275 10.22 -13.78 8.98
N ARG A 276 10.63 -13.31 10.16
CA ARG A 276 12.04 -13.22 10.52
C ARG A 276 12.65 -14.62 10.61
N THR A 277 13.70 -14.86 9.83
CA THR A 277 14.47 -16.10 9.83
C THR A 277 15.81 -15.87 10.52
N GLY A 278 16.12 -16.63 11.58
CA GLY A 278 17.39 -16.58 12.33
C GLY A 278 17.22 -16.26 13.83
N ASP A 279 18.25 -16.59 14.61
CA ASP A 279 18.30 -16.43 16.08
C ASP A 279 18.63 -15.01 16.56
N THR A 280 18.43 -13.99 15.72
CA THR A 280 18.62 -12.61 16.13
C THR A 280 17.39 -12.17 16.93
N SER A 281 17.49 -12.27 18.26
CA SER A 281 16.52 -11.72 19.21
C SER A 281 16.28 -10.24 18.88
N ALA A 282 15.03 -9.87 18.58
CA ALA A 282 14.67 -8.47 18.41
C ALA A 282 15.00 -7.71 19.70
N ALA A 283 15.68 -6.56 19.59
CA ALA A 283 15.90 -5.68 20.73
C ALA A 283 14.57 -5.16 21.33
N GLU A 284 13.48 -5.17 20.55
CA GLU A 284 12.13 -4.84 21.02
C GLU A 284 11.07 -5.55 20.15
N VAL A 285 10.21 -6.36 20.76
CA VAL A 285 9.07 -6.96 20.04
C VAL A 285 8.03 -5.87 19.82
N GLN A 286 7.88 -5.39 18.58
CA GLN A 286 6.83 -4.42 18.28
C GLN A 286 5.45 -5.07 18.44
N THR A 287 4.70 -4.60 19.43
CA THR A 287 3.31 -5.02 19.67
C THR A 287 2.34 -3.99 19.08
N SER A 288 1.26 -4.48 18.46
CA SER A 288 0.22 -3.62 17.88
C SER A 288 -1.16 -4.06 18.32
N VAL A 289 -1.91 -3.12 18.89
CA VAL A 289 -3.30 -3.34 19.35
C VAL A 289 -4.21 -3.66 18.15
N VAL A 290 -4.06 -2.96 17.03
CA VAL A 290 -4.84 -3.21 15.79
C VAL A 290 -4.58 -4.63 15.28
N LEU A 291 -3.31 -5.07 15.27
CA LEU A 291 -2.98 -6.44 14.89
C LEU A 291 -3.59 -7.46 15.88
N GLY A 292 -3.62 -7.14 17.17
CA GLY A 292 -4.29 -7.94 18.19
C GLY A 292 -5.79 -8.08 17.94
N VAL A 293 -6.47 -7.00 17.54
CA VAL A 293 -7.89 -7.02 17.15
C VAL A 293 -8.11 -7.85 15.89
N LEU A 294 -7.30 -7.64 14.84
CA LEU A 294 -7.41 -8.40 13.58
C LEU A 294 -7.18 -9.91 13.78
N ARG A 295 -6.21 -10.31 14.60
CA ARG A 295 -5.94 -11.73 14.91
C ARG A 295 -7.07 -12.40 15.69
N ARG A 296 -7.85 -11.63 16.47
CA ARG A 296 -9.00 -12.12 17.22
C ARG A 296 -10.27 -12.22 16.36
N SER A 297 -10.29 -11.60 15.19
CA SER A 297 -11.41 -11.65 14.24
C SER A 297 -11.39 -12.92 13.38
N ALA A 298 -12.57 -13.47 13.10
CA ALA A 298 -12.78 -14.54 12.13
C ALA A 298 -12.81 -14.05 10.67
N ILE A 299 -12.98 -12.74 10.44
CA ILE A 299 -13.17 -12.15 9.10
C ILE A 299 -11.98 -12.41 8.16
N PRO A 300 -10.71 -12.21 8.55
CA PRO A 300 -9.58 -12.54 7.69
C PRO A 300 -9.55 -14.03 7.31
N GLY A 301 -9.96 -14.90 8.23
CA GLY A 301 -10.06 -16.35 7.99
C GLY A 301 -11.21 -16.73 7.05
N LEU A 302 -12.34 -16.02 7.11
CA LEU A 302 -13.48 -16.20 6.20
C LEU A 302 -13.18 -15.67 4.80
N ALA A 303 -12.60 -14.48 4.68
CA ALA A 303 -12.16 -13.92 3.40
C ALA A 303 -11.14 -14.83 2.70
N LEU A 304 -10.14 -15.32 3.45
CA LEU A 304 -9.16 -16.26 2.92
C LEU A 304 -9.84 -17.56 2.45
N ARG A 305 -10.85 -18.07 3.16
CA ARG A 305 -11.63 -19.25 2.74
C ARG A 305 -12.45 -18.99 1.48
N ALA A 306 -13.07 -17.82 1.35
CA ALA A 306 -13.83 -17.42 0.17
C ALA A 306 -12.93 -17.29 -1.07
N LEU A 307 -11.68 -16.88 -0.89
CA LEU A 307 -10.69 -16.74 -1.97
C LEU A 307 -9.93 -18.04 -2.30
N ARG A 308 -10.07 -19.11 -1.50
CA ARG A 308 -9.47 -20.43 -1.79
C ARG A 308 -9.77 -20.99 -3.18
N PRO A 309 -11.01 -20.97 -3.72
CA PRO A 309 -11.27 -21.48 -5.07
C PRO A 309 -10.51 -20.69 -6.13
N VAL A 310 -10.42 -19.37 -5.99
CA VAL A 310 -9.66 -18.50 -6.91
C VAL A 310 -8.16 -18.81 -6.82
N ALA A 311 -7.62 -18.94 -5.60
CA ALA A 311 -6.23 -19.30 -5.40
C ALA A 311 -5.88 -20.68 -5.99
N ARG A 312 -6.79 -21.67 -5.87
CA ARG A 312 -6.62 -22.99 -6.50
C ARG A 312 -6.70 -22.92 -8.02
N GLY A 313 -7.58 -22.08 -8.56
CA GLY A 313 -7.69 -21.86 -10.00
C GLY A 313 -6.41 -21.24 -10.58
N LEU A 314 -5.87 -20.23 -9.90
CA LEU A 314 -4.58 -19.61 -10.26
C LEU A 314 -3.41 -20.60 -10.12
N ASP A 315 -3.37 -21.39 -9.03
CA ASP A 315 -2.39 -22.46 -8.86
C ASP A 315 -2.46 -23.45 -10.03
N ALA A 316 -3.65 -23.86 -10.46
CA ALA A 316 -3.85 -24.77 -11.58
C ALA A 316 -3.45 -24.14 -12.93
N ALA A 317 -3.79 -22.88 -13.16
CA ALA A 317 -3.45 -22.14 -14.37
C ALA A 317 -1.94 -21.86 -14.50
N MET A 318 -1.23 -21.74 -13.37
CA MET A 318 0.21 -21.47 -13.34
C MET A 318 1.09 -22.73 -13.40
N ARG A 319 0.53 -23.94 -13.18
CA ARG A 319 1.25 -25.22 -13.34
C ARG A 319 2.01 -25.40 -14.67
N PRO A 320 1.47 -25.04 -15.86
CA PRO A 320 2.21 -25.18 -17.11
C PRO A 320 3.44 -24.25 -17.21
N PHE A 321 3.53 -23.22 -16.36
CA PHE A 321 4.67 -22.29 -16.32
C PHE A 321 5.76 -22.72 -15.32
N GLY A 322 5.64 -23.93 -14.76
CA GLY A 322 6.55 -24.52 -13.77
C GLY A 322 5.99 -24.36 -12.37
#